data_AF-A0A3S3QXB1-F1
#
_entry.id   AF-A0A3S3QXB1-F1
#
_cell.length_a   1.000
_cell.length_b   1.000
_cell.length_c   1.000
_cell.angle_alpha   90.00
_cell.angle_beta   90.00
_cell.angle_gamma   90.00
#
_symmetry.space_group_name_H-M   'P 1'
#
loop_
_entity.id
_entity.type
_entity.pdbx_description
1 polymer ?
#
loop_
_entity_poly.entity_id
_entity_poly.type
_entity_poly.pdbx_seq_one_letter_code
_entity_poly.pdbx_strand_id
1 'polypeptide(L)'
;MGSTHRSGLLKRSNESTRLIVTTILGVIFGFLVGISFPNVSVTKLNLTPSVLSSIDIPIIHGHTSDKTTLDSPSVGSDESKDSQVHGSVDGLKIYVATNPRGAELLPPGIVVSETDFYLRRLWGDPSQDLKTRPRYLVTFTVGFAQRNNINAAIRKFSDDFTIVLFHYDGRASEWDQFEWSRRAIHISARRQTKWWYAKRFLHPDVVAAYDYIFIWDEDLGVEHFNAEKYLELVKKYGLEISQPGLEPDKGLTWEMTKRRGDREVHKETTEKPGWCSDPLLPPCAAFVEIMAPVFSREAWRCVWHMIQNDLVHGWGLDFALRRCVEPAHEKIGVIDSQWIIHQVIPSLGSQGESESGKAPWEGVRDRCKSEWSQFQARLAAADKAYLAEVGRG
;
A
#
# COMPACT_ATOMS: atom_id res chain seq x y z
N MET A 1 20.20 -27.18 81.50
CA MET A 1 20.81 -27.52 80.21
C MET A 1 20.82 -26.27 79.34
N GLY A 2 22.02 -25.83 78.92
CA GLY A 2 22.24 -25.02 77.71
C GLY A 2 21.85 -23.54 77.70
N SER A 3 22.76 -22.68 78.15
CA SER A 3 22.86 -21.28 77.72
C SER A 3 23.77 -21.16 76.49
N THR A 4 23.39 -20.38 75.48
CA THR A 4 24.35 -19.82 74.50
C THR A 4 23.88 -18.45 73.99
N HIS A 5 24.60 -17.42 74.41
CA HIS A 5 24.77 -16.16 73.70
C HIS A 5 25.50 -16.39 72.36
N ARG A 6 25.11 -15.67 71.30
CA ARG A 6 26.08 -15.20 70.29
C ARG A 6 25.58 -13.98 69.50
N SER A 7 26.24 -12.86 69.78
CA SER A 7 26.39 -11.68 68.94
C SER A 7 27.23 -11.97 67.68
N GLY A 8 26.93 -11.31 66.55
CA GLY A 8 27.73 -11.42 65.33
C GLY A 8 27.36 -10.42 64.23
N LEU A 9 28.13 -9.32 64.20
CA LEU A 9 28.41 -8.32 63.14
C LEU A 9 27.55 -8.26 61.86
N LEU A 10 26.94 -7.09 61.67
CA LEU A 10 26.49 -6.54 60.38
C LEU A 10 27.66 -6.31 59.41
N LYS A 11 27.72 -7.10 58.34
CA LYS A 11 28.61 -6.88 57.18
C LYS A 11 27.92 -5.93 56.20
N ARG A 12 28.26 -4.63 56.25
CA ARG A 12 27.77 -3.60 55.32
C ARG A 12 28.38 -3.88 53.93
N SER A 13 27.55 -4.25 52.95
CA SER A 13 28.02 -4.67 51.63
C SER A 13 28.47 -3.49 50.76
N ASN A 14 29.51 -3.74 49.97
CA ASN A 14 30.21 -2.81 49.08
C ASN A 14 29.42 -2.43 47.80
N GLU A 15 28.11 -2.70 47.77
CA GLU A 15 27.28 -2.47 46.58
C GLU A 15 26.98 -1.00 46.34
N SER A 16 26.84 -0.20 47.40
CA SER A 16 26.56 1.23 47.29
C SER A 16 27.73 1.98 46.62
N THR A 17 28.97 1.62 46.98
CA THR A 17 30.18 2.16 46.36
C THR A 17 30.28 1.78 44.89
N ARG A 18 29.94 0.53 44.53
CA ARG A 18 29.93 0.10 43.12
C ARG A 18 28.92 0.89 42.31
N LEU A 19 27.70 1.08 42.83
CA LEU A 19 26.64 1.83 42.15
C LEU A 19 27.06 3.28 41.87
N ILE A 20 27.65 3.94 42.88
CA ILE A 20 28.14 5.33 42.76
C ILE A 20 29.21 5.44 41.67
N VAL A 21 30.16 4.50 41.62
CA VAL A 21 31.23 4.50 40.61
C VAL A 21 30.65 4.29 39.20
N THR A 22 29.69 3.37 39.01
CA THR A 22 29.06 3.18 37.69
C THR A 22 28.28 4.42 37.24
N THR A 23 27.58 5.09 38.15
CA THR A 23 26.84 6.32 37.83
C THR A 23 27.80 7.45 37.43
N ILE A 24 28.90 7.64 38.15
CA ILE A 24 29.90 8.67 37.83
C ILE A 24 30.53 8.40 36.46
N LEU A 25 30.91 7.15 36.17
CA LEU A 25 31.47 6.76 34.87
C LEU A 25 30.48 6.97 33.72
N GLY A 26 29.19 6.65 33.93
CA GLY A 26 28.14 6.89 32.94
C GLY A 26 27.92 8.37 32.65
N VAL A 27 27.94 9.23 33.68
CA VAL A 27 27.82 10.69 33.52
C VAL A 27 29.02 11.27 32.78
N ILE A 28 30.24 10.86 33.12
CA ILE A 28 31.46 11.31 32.43
C ILE A 28 31.44 10.87 30.96
N PHE A 29 31.07 9.61 30.69
CA PHE A 29 30.96 9.11 29.33
C PHE A 29 29.90 9.86 28.52
N GLY A 30 28.71 10.10 29.09
CA GLY A 30 27.66 10.89 28.46
C GLY A 30 28.07 12.35 28.18
N PHE A 31 28.81 12.96 29.11
CA PHE A 31 29.34 14.32 28.95
C PHE A 31 30.40 14.41 27.85
N LEU A 32 31.32 13.44 27.76
CA LEU A 32 32.35 13.38 26.72
C LEU A 32 31.74 13.14 25.34
N VAL A 33 30.71 12.28 25.24
CA VAL A 33 29.95 12.08 23.99
C VAL A 33 29.20 13.36 23.62
N GLY A 34 28.56 14.04 24.57
CA GLY A 34 27.84 15.29 24.34
C GLY A 34 28.71 16.46 23.86
N ILE A 35 29.97 16.55 24.32
CA ILE A 35 30.93 17.58 23.91
C ILE A 35 31.61 17.26 22.58
N SER A 36 31.64 15.98 22.19
CA SER A 36 32.27 15.54 20.94
C SER A 36 31.37 15.74 19.70
N PHE A 37 30.11 16.16 19.88
CA PHE A 37 29.28 16.63 18.79
C PHE A 37 29.51 18.14 18.58
N PRO A 38 30.02 18.57 17.42
CA PRO A 38 30.07 19.99 17.11
C PRO A 38 28.64 20.54 17.12
N ASN A 39 28.41 21.60 17.90
CA ASN A 39 27.15 22.34 17.93
C ASN A 39 26.74 22.70 16.49
N VAL A 40 25.76 21.98 15.95
CA VAL A 40 25.06 22.40 14.74
C VAL A 40 24.31 23.66 15.12
N SER A 41 24.90 24.80 14.76
CA SER A 41 24.26 26.10 14.91
C SER A 41 22.99 26.08 14.07
N VAL A 42 21.85 25.94 14.71
CA VAL A 42 20.55 26.23 14.10
C VAL A 42 20.50 27.74 13.94
N THR A 43 21.08 28.25 12.86
CA THR A 43 20.79 29.61 12.41
C THR A 43 19.29 29.67 12.19
N LYS A 44 18.60 30.45 13.04
CA LYS A 44 17.24 30.93 12.79
C LYS A 44 17.17 31.47 11.37
N LEU A 45 16.58 30.69 10.47
CA LEU A 45 16.14 31.20 9.17
C LEU A 45 14.91 32.06 9.42
N ASN A 46 15.15 33.35 9.69
CA ASN A 46 14.11 34.36 9.52
C ASN A 46 13.89 34.52 8.01
N LEU A 47 12.87 33.84 7.48
CA LEU A 47 12.36 34.08 6.14
C LEU A 47 11.59 35.40 6.13
N THR A 48 12.25 36.48 5.69
CA THR A 48 11.56 37.66 5.14
C THR A 48 11.20 37.40 3.68
N PRO A 49 9.93 37.60 3.25
CA PRO A 49 9.47 37.21 1.93
C PRO A 49 9.75 38.34 0.93
N SER A 50 10.87 38.25 0.22
CA SER A 50 11.04 38.89 -1.10
C SER A 50 12.47 38.65 -1.57
N VAL A 51 12.61 37.86 -2.63
CA VAL A 51 13.47 38.06 -3.83
C VAL A 51 13.53 36.69 -4.52
N LEU A 52 12.57 36.46 -5.41
CA LEU A 52 12.74 35.53 -6.52
C LEU A 52 13.77 36.17 -7.47
N SER A 53 14.97 35.63 -7.52
CA SER A 53 15.91 35.90 -8.60
C SER A 53 16.46 34.57 -9.12
N SER A 54 15.99 34.21 -10.31
CA SER A 54 16.75 33.54 -11.38
C SER A 54 17.79 32.51 -10.92
N ILE A 55 17.38 31.24 -10.91
CA ILE A 55 18.33 30.13 -11.04
C ILE A 55 18.70 30.08 -12.52
N ASP A 56 19.87 30.61 -12.87
CA ASP A 56 20.48 30.44 -14.19
C ASP A 56 21.00 28.99 -14.31
N ILE A 57 20.43 28.24 -15.26
CA ILE A 57 20.97 26.94 -15.69
C ILE A 57 21.91 27.20 -16.87
N PRO A 58 23.20 26.83 -16.82
CA PRO A 58 24.09 26.97 -17.96
C PRO A 58 23.78 25.89 -19.00
N ILE A 59 23.22 26.30 -20.14
CA ILE A 59 23.03 25.45 -21.32
C ILE A 59 24.38 25.25 -22.00
N ILE A 60 24.88 24.02 -22.01
CA ILE A 60 26.06 23.62 -22.80
C ILE A 60 25.61 23.49 -24.27
N HIS A 61 25.93 24.49 -25.10
CA HIS A 61 25.79 24.39 -26.55
C HIS A 61 27.03 23.71 -27.15
N GLY A 62 26.82 22.55 -27.79
CA GLY A 62 27.84 21.85 -28.56
C GLY A 62 28.27 22.65 -29.79
N HIS A 63 29.58 22.75 -29.99
CA HIS A 63 30.18 23.36 -31.16
C HIS A 63 30.04 22.46 -32.40
N THR A 64 29.46 23.00 -33.47
CA THR A 64 29.79 22.58 -34.84
C THR A 64 30.05 23.85 -35.65
N SER A 65 31.31 24.01 -36.06
CA SER A 65 31.76 25.08 -36.95
C SER A 65 32.04 24.46 -38.30
N ASP A 66 31.36 24.91 -39.35
CA ASP A 66 31.91 24.91 -40.70
C ASP A 66 31.53 26.22 -41.39
N LYS A 67 32.53 26.78 -42.06
CA LYS A 67 32.61 28.18 -42.47
C LYS A 67 32.93 28.20 -43.96
N THR A 68 32.08 28.80 -44.78
CA THR A 68 32.45 29.29 -46.11
C THR A 68 31.68 30.58 -46.41
N THR A 69 32.41 31.56 -46.93
CA THR A 69 32.02 32.96 -47.17
C THR A 69 32.23 33.33 -48.64
N LEU A 70 31.54 34.41 -49.06
CA LEU A 70 31.73 35.30 -50.25
C LEU A 70 30.92 34.86 -51.50
N ASP A 71 30.19 35.71 -52.24
CA ASP A 71 30.08 37.18 -52.35
C ASP A 71 28.74 37.60 -53.04
N SER A 72 28.37 38.89 -52.94
CA SER A 72 27.13 39.55 -53.45
C SER A 72 27.28 40.11 -54.91
N PRO A 73 26.46 41.05 -55.47
CA PRO A 73 25.04 41.47 -55.30
C PRO A 73 24.28 41.77 -56.64
N SER A 74 22.95 42.03 -56.60
CA SER A 74 22.25 43.15 -57.31
C SER A 74 20.71 43.10 -57.13
N VAL A 75 20.09 44.11 -56.50
CA VAL A 75 19.34 45.29 -57.02
C VAL A 75 17.82 45.07 -57.24
N GLY A 76 17.01 45.93 -56.59
CA GLY A 76 15.60 46.25 -56.94
C GLY A 76 14.59 45.94 -55.84
N SER A 77 14.46 46.79 -54.80
CA SER A 77 13.36 47.76 -54.60
C SER A 77 11.98 47.15 -54.33
N ASP A 78 11.54 47.12 -53.07
CA ASP A 78 10.40 47.94 -52.63
C ASP A 78 10.14 47.89 -51.11
N GLU A 79 9.71 49.05 -50.63
CA GLU A 79 8.95 49.39 -49.42
C GLU A 79 9.52 49.18 -48.00
N SER A 80 9.87 50.32 -47.42
CA SER A 80 9.96 50.63 -46.01
C SER A 80 8.61 50.53 -45.28
N LYS A 81 8.55 49.79 -44.17
CA LYS A 81 8.34 50.40 -42.85
C LYS A 81 8.72 49.45 -41.72
N ASP A 82 9.76 49.90 -41.05
CA ASP A 82 10.36 49.39 -39.84
C ASP A 82 9.39 49.51 -38.66
N SER A 83 9.30 48.44 -37.87
CA SER A 83 8.95 48.47 -36.46
C SER A 83 9.58 47.23 -35.84
N GLN A 84 10.88 47.35 -35.59
CA GLN A 84 11.66 46.58 -34.62
C GLN A 84 10.78 46.00 -33.50
N VAL A 85 10.46 44.71 -33.59
CA VAL A 85 10.22 43.92 -32.39
C VAL A 85 11.57 43.37 -32.00
N HIS A 86 12.30 44.18 -31.23
CA HIS A 86 13.41 43.71 -30.42
C HIS A 86 13.00 42.40 -29.75
N GLY A 87 13.77 41.34 -30.02
CA GLY A 87 13.64 40.07 -29.36
C GLY A 87 13.73 40.26 -27.85
N SER A 88 12.58 40.21 -27.18
CA SER A 88 12.52 39.79 -25.80
C SER A 88 12.17 38.31 -25.85
N VAL A 89 13.13 37.46 -25.47
CA VAL A 89 12.83 36.09 -25.06
C VAL A 89 11.91 36.22 -23.84
N ASP A 90 10.60 36.32 -24.09
CA ASP A 90 9.56 36.21 -23.06
C ASP A 90 9.71 34.80 -22.50
N GLY A 91 10.35 34.73 -21.33
CA GLY A 91 11.01 33.53 -20.83
C GLY A 91 10.08 32.33 -20.80
N LEU A 92 10.37 31.36 -21.68
CA LEU A 92 9.94 29.96 -21.69
C LEU A 92 8.87 29.60 -20.64
N LYS A 93 7.65 30.08 -20.82
CA LYS A 93 6.50 29.61 -20.04
C LYS A 93 6.13 28.24 -20.58
N ILE A 94 6.77 27.21 -20.04
CA ILE A 94 6.39 25.83 -20.31
C ILE A 94 4.99 25.64 -19.75
N TYR A 95 4.08 25.21 -20.61
CA TYR A 95 2.75 24.79 -20.21
C TYR A 95 2.34 23.62 -21.10
N VAL A 96 2.25 22.43 -20.52
CA VAL A 96 1.86 21.20 -21.20
C VAL A 96 0.61 20.66 -20.55
N ALA A 97 -0.52 20.87 -21.22
CA ALA A 97 -1.84 20.48 -20.73
C ALA A 97 -2.03 18.96 -20.57
N THR A 98 -1.18 18.16 -21.22
CA THR A 98 -1.20 16.68 -21.10
C THR A 98 -0.41 16.17 -19.90
N ASN A 99 0.34 17.02 -19.20
CA ASN A 99 0.99 16.63 -17.96
C ASN A 99 -0.05 16.39 -16.85
N PRO A 100 0.28 15.61 -15.81
CA PRO A 100 -0.56 15.47 -14.63
C PRO A 100 -0.95 16.83 -14.05
N ARG A 101 -2.14 16.90 -13.47
CA ARG A 101 -2.67 18.13 -12.88
C ARG A 101 -1.70 18.70 -11.83
N GLY A 102 -1.34 19.97 -11.96
CA GLY A 102 -0.35 20.65 -11.12
C GLY A 102 1.09 20.52 -11.60
N ALA A 103 1.36 19.74 -12.65
CA ALA A 103 2.67 19.58 -13.29
C ALA A 103 2.72 20.18 -14.70
N GLU A 104 1.74 21.00 -15.10
CA GLU A 104 1.64 21.58 -16.44
C GLU A 104 2.86 22.46 -16.77
N LEU A 105 3.49 23.06 -15.76
CA LEU A 105 4.66 23.90 -15.93
C LEU A 105 5.99 23.11 -16.07
N LEU A 106 5.95 21.78 -15.99
CA LEU A 106 7.15 20.95 -16.12
C LEU A 106 7.38 20.54 -17.59
N PRO A 107 8.64 20.49 -18.06
CA PRO A 107 8.97 19.84 -19.32
C PRO A 107 8.50 18.37 -19.29
N PRO A 108 7.84 17.84 -20.32
CA PRO A 108 7.30 16.48 -20.28
C PRO A 108 8.34 15.40 -19.99
N GLY A 109 9.59 15.61 -20.43
CA GLY A 109 10.69 14.67 -20.24
C GLY A 109 11.14 14.46 -18.79
N ILE A 110 10.76 15.33 -17.84
CA ILE A 110 11.07 15.14 -16.40
C ILE A 110 9.86 14.66 -15.59
N VAL A 111 8.68 14.60 -16.20
CA VAL A 111 7.45 14.22 -15.50
C VAL A 111 7.41 12.71 -15.31
N VAL A 112 7.25 12.31 -14.05
CA VAL A 112 7.02 10.92 -13.64
C VAL A 112 5.66 10.87 -12.93
N SER A 113 4.65 10.34 -13.60
CA SER A 113 3.25 10.35 -13.13
C SER A 113 2.89 9.24 -12.15
N GLU A 114 3.72 8.19 -12.10
CA GLU A 114 3.49 6.98 -11.30
C GLU A 114 4.72 6.70 -10.42
N THR A 115 4.53 5.95 -9.35
CA THR A 115 5.61 5.46 -8.48
C THR A 115 5.47 3.95 -8.28
N ASP A 116 6.38 3.37 -7.52
CA ASP A 116 6.42 1.94 -7.22
C ASP A 116 6.90 1.69 -5.78
N PHE A 117 6.86 0.43 -5.34
CA PHE A 117 7.43 -0.02 -4.07
C PHE A 117 8.84 -0.62 -4.24
N TYR A 118 9.53 -0.39 -5.35
CA TYR A 118 10.85 -0.96 -5.56
C TYR A 118 11.89 -0.29 -4.66
N LEU A 119 12.55 -1.10 -3.83
CA LEU A 119 13.62 -0.63 -2.96
C LEU A 119 14.84 -0.26 -3.80
N ARG A 120 15.34 0.97 -3.59
CA ARG A 120 16.52 1.53 -4.25
C ARG A 120 17.66 1.62 -3.24
N ARG A 121 18.91 1.55 -3.71
CA ARG A 121 20.08 1.60 -2.81
C ARG A 121 20.29 3.04 -2.36
N LEU A 122 20.85 3.22 -1.16
CA LEU A 122 21.17 4.54 -0.63
C LEU A 122 22.36 5.20 -1.36
N TRP A 123 23.19 4.43 -2.06
CA TRP A 123 24.38 4.90 -2.76
C TRP A 123 24.61 4.14 -4.08
N GLY A 124 25.45 4.70 -4.95
CA GLY A 124 25.85 4.11 -6.22
C GLY A 124 25.08 4.69 -7.42
N ASP A 125 25.15 3.98 -8.54
CA ASP A 125 24.43 4.36 -9.77
C ASP A 125 22.97 3.87 -9.73
N PRO A 126 21.97 4.77 -9.83
CA PRO A 126 20.55 4.40 -9.86
C PRO A 126 20.19 3.36 -10.94
N SER A 127 20.92 3.34 -12.07
CA SER A 127 20.68 2.38 -13.16
C SER A 127 20.89 0.93 -12.74
N GLN A 128 21.66 0.70 -11.66
CA GLN A 128 22.01 -0.62 -11.14
C GLN A 128 21.18 -1.05 -9.92
N ASP A 129 20.23 -0.22 -9.46
CA ASP A 129 19.45 -0.51 -8.25
C ASP A 129 18.51 -1.71 -8.43
N LEU A 130 17.94 -1.86 -9.63
CA LEU A 130 16.95 -2.89 -9.93
C LEU A 130 17.54 -3.92 -10.89
N LYS A 131 18.09 -5.01 -10.34
CA LYS A 131 18.55 -6.16 -11.14
C LYS A 131 17.38 -6.92 -11.77
N THR A 132 16.28 -7.01 -11.04
CA THR A 132 15.00 -7.59 -11.46
C THR A 132 13.89 -6.64 -11.04
N ARG A 133 12.75 -6.70 -11.73
CA ARG A 133 11.56 -5.89 -11.42
C ARG A 133 10.42 -6.81 -11.03
N PRO A 134 10.05 -6.87 -9.74
CA PRO A 134 8.90 -7.63 -9.29
C PRO A 134 7.64 -7.20 -10.06
N ARG A 135 6.86 -8.17 -10.50
CA ARG A 135 5.65 -7.96 -11.31
C ARG A 135 4.37 -8.00 -10.49
N TYR A 136 4.42 -8.56 -9.29
CA TYR A 136 3.25 -8.78 -8.46
C TYR A 136 3.46 -8.16 -7.08
N LEU A 137 2.37 -7.80 -6.42
CA LEU A 137 2.36 -7.25 -5.08
C LEU A 137 1.54 -8.15 -4.17
N VAL A 138 2.08 -8.47 -3.00
CA VAL A 138 1.31 -9.07 -1.92
C VAL A 138 1.38 -8.22 -0.67
N THR A 139 0.21 -7.99 -0.09
CA THR A 139 0.05 -7.26 1.15
C THR A 139 -0.65 -8.11 2.19
N PHE A 140 -0.17 -8.02 3.44
CA PHE A 140 -0.80 -8.64 4.60
C PHE A 140 -1.04 -7.59 5.68
N THR A 141 -2.21 -7.62 6.31
CA THR A 141 -2.46 -6.81 7.51
C THR A 141 -2.22 -7.67 8.75
N VAL A 142 -1.17 -7.34 9.49
CA VAL A 142 -0.52 -8.29 10.42
C VAL A 142 -0.37 -7.74 11.83
N GLY A 143 -0.48 -8.66 12.77
CA GLY A 143 0.00 -8.56 14.14
C GLY A 143 1.04 -9.64 14.42
N PHE A 144 1.99 -9.33 15.29
CA PHE A 144 3.12 -10.20 15.61
C PHE A 144 2.72 -11.55 16.21
N ALA A 145 1.53 -11.63 16.80
CA ALA A 145 0.97 -12.90 17.29
C ALA A 145 0.85 -13.94 16.16
N GLN A 146 0.54 -13.51 14.93
CA GLN A 146 0.36 -14.39 13.75
C GLN A 146 1.58 -14.50 12.85
N ARG A 147 2.74 -14.04 13.32
CA ARG A 147 3.99 -14.04 12.53
C ARG A 147 4.37 -15.40 11.93
N ASN A 148 4.05 -16.51 12.62
CA ASN A 148 4.35 -17.85 12.13
C ASN A 148 3.47 -18.22 10.94
N ASN A 149 2.21 -17.78 10.95
CA ASN A 149 1.29 -18.00 9.83
C ASN A 149 1.72 -17.18 8.62
N ILE A 150 2.09 -15.91 8.82
CA ILE A 150 2.65 -15.08 7.74
C ILE A 150 3.97 -15.65 7.22
N ASN A 151 4.87 -16.14 8.09
CA ASN A 151 6.10 -16.80 7.65
C ASN A 151 5.82 -18.06 6.80
N ALA A 152 4.74 -18.79 7.06
CA ALA A 152 4.29 -19.88 6.19
C ALA A 152 3.73 -19.36 4.84
N ALA A 153 2.95 -18.28 4.88
CA ALA A 153 2.38 -17.62 3.70
C ALA A 153 3.45 -17.09 2.75
N ILE A 154 4.44 -16.34 3.25
CA ILE A 154 5.50 -15.71 2.43
C ILE A 154 6.28 -16.75 1.60
N ARG A 155 6.44 -17.98 2.10
CA ARG A 155 7.11 -19.06 1.36
C ARG A 155 6.36 -19.53 0.10
N LYS A 156 5.11 -19.10 -0.09
CA LYS A 156 4.31 -19.42 -1.28
C LYS A 156 4.45 -18.41 -2.41
N PHE A 157 5.20 -17.33 -2.18
CA PHE A 157 5.45 -16.25 -3.13
C PHE A 157 6.91 -16.28 -3.58
N SER A 158 7.14 -16.08 -4.87
CA SER A 158 8.47 -16.04 -5.49
C SER A 158 9.12 -14.66 -5.32
N ASP A 159 10.36 -14.49 -5.79
CA ASP A 159 11.02 -13.18 -5.82
C ASP A 159 10.39 -12.21 -6.86
N ASP A 160 9.41 -12.64 -7.66
CA ASP A 160 8.62 -11.75 -8.52
C ASP A 160 7.56 -10.95 -7.74
N PHE A 161 7.42 -11.22 -6.43
CA PHE A 161 6.51 -10.51 -5.55
C PHE A 161 7.22 -9.46 -4.70
N THR A 162 6.72 -8.22 -4.74
CA THR A 162 6.96 -7.26 -3.66
C THR A 162 6.09 -7.62 -2.47
N ILE A 163 6.67 -7.65 -1.27
CA ILE A 163 5.97 -7.97 -0.02
C ILE A 163 5.83 -6.70 0.81
N VAL A 164 4.60 -6.34 1.16
CA VAL A 164 4.29 -5.23 2.07
C VAL A 164 3.50 -5.75 3.28
N LEU A 165 3.97 -5.41 4.47
CA LEU A 165 3.30 -5.77 5.72
C LEU A 165 2.72 -4.51 6.37
N PHE A 166 1.42 -4.54 6.65
CA PHE A 166 0.68 -3.49 7.33
C PHE A 166 0.49 -3.85 8.82
N HIS A 167 1.29 -3.24 9.70
CA HIS A 167 1.38 -3.61 11.12
C HIS A 167 0.40 -2.81 11.97
N TYR A 168 -0.67 -3.45 12.41
CA TYR A 168 -1.68 -2.79 13.25
C TYR A 168 -1.32 -2.75 14.75
N ASP A 169 -0.27 -3.47 15.17
CA ASP A 169 0.09 -3.62 16.59
C ASP A 169 1.32 -2.78 17.01
N GLY A 170 2.00 -2.14 16.06
CA GLY A 170 3.19 -1.33 16.33
C GLY A 170 4.46 -2.14 16.59
N ARG A 171 4.50 -3.43 16.24
CA ARG A 171 5.62 -4.35 16.55
C ARG A 171 6.47 -4.70 15.33
N ALA A 172 6.57 -3.78 14.36
CA ALA A 172 7.24 -4.03 13.08
C ALA A 172 8.70 -4.52 13.23
N SER A 173 9.49 -3.95 14.17
CA SER A 173 10.88 -4.32 14.39
C SER A 173 11.09 -5.76 14.88
N GLU A 174 10.08 -6.39 15.49
CA GLU A 174 10.21 -7.76 15.99
C GLU A 174 10.22 -8.80 14.86
N TRP A 175 9.80 -8.40 13.66
CA TRP A 175 9.81 -9.25 12.47
C TRP A 175 11.22 -9.48 11.91
N ASP A 176 12.21 -8.70 12.34
CA ASP A 176 13.63 -8.84 11.95
C ASP A 176 14.23 -10.22 12.31
N GLN A 177 13.52 -11.02 13.11
CA GLN A 177 13.84 -12.43 13.35
C GLN A 177 13.78 -13.29 12.08
N PHE A 178 13.01 -12.88 11.06
CA PHE A 178 12.93 -13.56 9.78
C PHE A 178 13.81 -12.86 8.74
N GLU A 179 14.70 -13.61 8.09
CA GLU A 179 15.62 -13.05 7.10
C GLU A 179 14.88 -12.37 5.94
N TRP A 180 13.81 -12.99 5.44
CA TRP A 180 12.99 -12.44 4.36
C TRP A 180 12.33 -11.11 4.75
N SER A 181 12.09 -10.86 6.05
CA SER A 181 11.44 -9.64 6.52
C SER A 181 12.29 -8.39 6.22
N ARG A 182 13.61 -8.53 6.16
CA ARG A 182 14.52 -7.40 5.83
C ARG A 182 14.38 -6.93 4.38
N ARG A 183 13.78 -7.76 3.52
CA ARG A 183 13.48 -7.45 2.12
C ARG A 183 12.03 -7.00 1.91
N ALA A 184 11.18 -7.13 2.94
CA ALA A 184 9.80 -6.68 2.91
C ALA A 184 9.70 -5.19 3.31
N ILE A 185 8.61 -4.55 2.91
CA ILE A 185 8.29 -3.18 3.33
C ILE A 185 7.35 -3.23 4.51
N HIS A 186 7.70 -2.52 5.58
CA HIS A 186 6.91 -2.47 6.80
C HIS A 186 6.28 -1.09 6.95
N ILE A 187 4.95 -1.04 7.02
CA ILE A 187 4.20 0.19 7.28
C ILE A 187 3.41 -0.03 8.57
N SER A 188 3.56 0.84 9.56
CA SER A 188 2.94 0.66 10.87
C SER A 188 2.17 1.88 11.34
N ALA A 189 0.90 1.65 11.64
CA ALA A 189 -0.06 2.55 12.25
C ALA A 189 -0.94 1.72 13.19
N ARG A 190 -0.94 2.08 14.48
CA ARG A 190 -1.62 1.28 15.50
C ARG A 190 -3.13 1.26 15.28
N ARG A 191 -3.73 0.08 15.48
CA ARG A 191 -5.18 -0.18 15.43
C ARG A 191 -5.85 0.25 14.13
N GLN A 192 -5.12 0.19 13.02
CA GLN A 192 -5.68 0.44 11.69
C GLN A 192 -6.00 -0.86 10.97
N THR A 193 -7.10 -0.87 10.24
CA THR A 193 -7.62 -2.02 9.48
C THR A 193 -6.98 -2.14 8.10
N LYS A 194 -7.13 -3.32 7.49
CA LYS A 194 -6.64 -3.61 6.14
C LYS A 194 -7.04 -2.57 5.10
N TRP A 195 -8.32 -2.21 5.06
CA TRP A 195 -8.84 -1.27 4.06
C TRP A 195 -8.45 0.19 4.36
N TRP A 196 -8.16 0.54 5.61
CA TRP A 196 -7.55 1.82 5.93
C TRP A 196 -6.16 1.97 5.32
N TYR A 197 -5.34 0.91 5.41
CA TYR A 197 -4.02 0.87 4.79
C TYR A 197 -4.11 0.85 3.27
N ALA A 198 -4.94 -0.03 2.72
CA ALA A 198 -5.10 -0.16 1.27
C ALA A 198 -5.50 1.19 0.64
N LYS A 199 -6.43 1.93 1.27
CA LYS A 199 -6.82 3.26 0.79
C LYS A 199 -5.67 4.28 0.76
N ARG A 200 -4.71 4.18 1.67
CA ARG A 200 -3.65 5.20 1.86
C ARG A 200 -2.35 4.86 1.17
N PHE A 201 -2.01 3.58 1.08
CA PHE A 201 -0.70 3.13 0.60
C PHE A 201 -0.78 2.39 -0.74
N LEU A 202 -1.95 1.89 -1.13
CA LEU A 202 -2.13 1.21 -2.41
C LEU A 202 -2.85 2.11 -3.43
N HIS A 203 -2.46 3.39 -3.50
CA HIS A 203 -2.99 4.29 -4.54
C HIS A 203 -2.73 3.71 -5.93
N PRO A 204 -3.65 3.82 -6.92
CA PRO A 204 -3.47 3.21 -8.23
C PRO A 204 -2.14 3.58 -8.90
N ASP A 205 -1.76 4.85 -8.81
CA ASP A 205 -0.49 5.33 -9.38
C ASP A 205 0.76 4.91 -8.56
N VAL A 206 0.60 4.37 -7.34
CA VAL A 206 1.69 3.77 -6.54
C VAL A 206 1.88 2.29 -6.86
N VAL A 207 0.79 1.59 -7.18
CA VAL A 207 0.82 0.16 -7.50
C VAL A 207 0.74 -0.12 -9.00
N ALA A 208 0.82 0.92 -9.82
CA ALA A 208 0.77 0.83 -11.28
C ALA A 208 1.90 0.00 -11.87
N ALA A 209 2.98 -0.27 -11.15
CA ALA A 209 4.05 -1.16 -11.60
C ALA A 209 3.69 -2.66 -11.53
N TYR A 210 2.59 -3.03 -10.85
CA TYR A 210 2.23 -4.42 -10.56
C TYR A 210 1.05 -4.89 -11.42
N ASP A 211 1.14 -6.09 -11.97
CA ASP A 211 0.08 -6.69 -12.80
C ASP A 211 -1.08 -7.19 -11.93
N TYR A 212 -0.76 -7.77 -10.77
CA TYR A 212 -1.71 -8.32 -9.81
C TYR A 212 -1.34 -7.93 -8.38
N ILE A 213 -2.37 -7.64 -7.57
CA ILE A 213 -2.26 -7.11 -6.21
C ILE A 213 -3.08 -7.99 -5.28
N PHE A 214 -2.38 -8.67 -4.36
CA PHE A 214 -2.97 -9.53 -3.33
C PHE A 214 -3.15 -8.72 -2.04
N ILE A 215 -4.36 -8.73 -1.48
CA ILE A 215 -4.69 -7.97 -0.26
C ILE A 215 -5.29 -8.91 0.79
N TRP A 216 -4.43 -9.59 1.52
CA TRP A 216 -4.80 -10.76 2.32
C TRP A 216 -4.84 -10.48 3.82
N ASP A 217 -5.73 -11.19 4.51
CA ASP A 217 -5.75 -11.30 5.96
C ASP A 217 -4.63 -12.22 6.47
N GLU A 218 -4.33 -12.13 7.75
CA GLU A 218 -3.21 -12.84 8.39
C GLU A 218 -3.55 -14.24 8.91
N ASP A 219 -4.83 -14.63 8.90
CA ASP A 219 -5.35 -15.87 9.51
C ASP A 219 -5.67 -16.95 8.46
N LEU A 220 -4.88 -16.98 7.37
CA LEU A 220 -5.03 -17.90 6.24
C LEU A 220 -4.01 -19.04 6.31
N GLY A 221 -4.48 -20.28 6.33
CA GLY A 221 -3.66 -21.47 6.06
C GLY A 221 -3.45 -21.64 4.56
N VAL A 222 -2.20 -21.86 4.15
CA VAL A 222 -1.75 -21.83 2.74
C VAL A 222 -1.09 -23.13 2.29
N GLU A 223 -1.33 -24.23 2.99
CA GLU A 223 -0.69 -25.53 2.77
C GLU A 223 -0.80 -25.95 1.30
N HIS A 224 -1.97 -25.71 0.71
CA HIS A 224 -2.34 -26.13 -0.65
C HIS A 224 -2.27 -25.02 -1.69
N PHE A 225 -1.75 -23.85 -1.32
CA PHE A 225 -1.63 -22.69 -2.20
C PHE A 225 -0.22 -22.56 -2.79
N ASN A 226 -0.15 -22.13 -4.06
CA ASN A 226 1.05 -21.69 -4.76
C ASN A 226 0.71 -20.47 -5.62
N ALA A 227 1.41 -19.34 -5.41
CA ALA A 227 1.07 -18.08 -6.04
C ALA A 227 1.25 -18.07 -7.57
N GLU A 228 2.29 -18.75 -8.07
CA GLU A 228 2.56 -18.81 -9.53
C GLU A 228 1.47 -19.60 -10.26
N LYS A 229 1.15 -20.81 -9.77
CA LYS A 229 0.06 -21.64 -10.31
C LYS A 229 -1.28 -20.94 -10.23
N TYR A 230 -1.51 -20.20 -9.14
CA TYR A 230 -2.72 -19.37 -9.00
C TYR A 230 -2.78 -18.31 -10.11
N LEU A 231 -1.71 -17.54 -10.31
CA LEU A 231 -1.67 -16.49 -11.34
C LEU A 231 -1.73 -17.04 -12.77
N GLU A 232 -1.19 -18.23 -13.03
CA GLU A 232 -1.38 -18.93 -14.31
C GLU A 232 -2.87 -19.15 -14.59
N LEU A 233 -3.64 -19.58 -13.59
CA LEU A 233 -5.09 -19.80 -13.72
C LEU A 233 -5.87 -18.49 -13.82
N VAL A 234 -5.51 -17.47 -13.03
CA VAL A 234 -6.10 -16.11 -13.15
C VAL A 234 -6.00 -15.63 -14.60
N LYS A 235 -4.81 -15.71 -15.18
CA LYS A 235 -4.56 -15.30 -16.58
C LYS A 235 -5.27 -16.19 -17.59
N LYS A 236 -5.20 -17.51 -17.42
CA LYS A 236 -5.86 -18.51 -18.29
C LYS A 236 -7.37 -18.26 -18.40
N TYR A 237 -8.01 -17.90 -17.29
CA TYR A 237 -9.45 -17.71 -17.21
C TYR A 237 -9.92 -16.25 -17.34
N GLY A 238 -8.98 -15.32 -17.60
CA GLY A 238 -9.28 -13.89 -17.78
C GLY A 238 -9.91 -13.25 -16.55
N LEU A 239 -9.51 -13.66 -15.35
CA LEU A 239 -10.04 -13.12 -14.10
C LEU A 239 -9.36 -11.79 -13.77
N GLU A 240 -10.17 -10.77 -13.49
CA GLU A 240 -9.72 -9.42 -13.08
C GLU A 240 -9.80 -9.25 -11.56
N ILE A 241 -10.74 -9.95 -10.91
CA ILE A 241 -10.84 -10.03 -9.45
C ILE A 241 -11.03 -11.49 -9.08
N SER A 242 -10.21 -12.01 -8.19
CA SER A 242 -10.27 -13.43 -7.85
C SER A 242 -9.91 -13.69 -6.40
N GLN A 243 -10.19 -14.90 -5.94
CA GLN A 243 -9.62 -15.41 -4.69
C GLN A 243 -9.32 -16.91 -4.81
N PRO A 244 -8.46 -17.46 -3.95
CA PRO A 244 -8.35 -18.91 -3.76
C PRO A 244 -9.68 -19.49 -3.24
N GLY A 245 -9.96 -20.75 -3.55
CA GLY A 245 -11.05 -21.49 -2.93
C GLY A 245 -10.85 -21.63 -1.42
N LEU A 246 -11.94 -21.65 -0.66
CA LEU A 246 -11.90 -21.89 0.80
C LEU A 246 -12.24 -23.34 1.10
N GLU A 247 -11.40 -23.99 1.92
CA GLU A 247 -11.70 -25.32 2.44
C GLU A 247 -12.99 -25.30 3.29
N PRO A 248 -13.96 -26.21 3.04
CA PRO A 248 -15.28 -26.15 3.69
C PRO A 248 -15.30 -26.62 5.15
N ASP A 249 -14.22 -27.23 5.65
CA ASP A 249 -14.21 -28.01 6.90
C ASP A 249 -14.53 -27.20 8.17
N LYS A 250 -14.41 -25.86 8.13
CA LYS A 250 -14.63 -24.97 9.28
C LYS A 250 -15.88 -24.10 9.17
N GLY A 251 -16.77 -24.41 8.23
CA GLY A 251 -17.97 -23.62 7.95
C GLY A 251 -17.64 -22.37 7.14
N LEU A 252 -18.57 -22.00 6.25
CA LEU A 252 -18.41 -20.89 5.33
C LEU A 252 -19.66 -20.01 5.35
N THR A 253 -19.47 -18.71 5.20
CA THR A 253 -20.59 -17.75 5.12
C THR A 253 -21.28 -17.86 3.75
N TRP A 254 -20.48 -17.88 2.69
CA TRP A 254 -20.89 -17.81 1.29
C TRP A 254 -20.54 -19.11 0.55
N GLU A 255 -21.50 -19.72 -0.14
CA GLU A 255 -21.23 -20.89 -0.98
C GLU A 255 -20.32 -20.55 -2.16
N MET A 256 -20.29 -19.27 -2.57
CA MET A 256 -19.45 -18.81 -3.68
C MET A 256 -17.96 -18.88 -3.36
N THR A 257 -17.55 -18.81 -2.09
CA THR A 257 -16.12 -18.87 -1.73
C THR A 257 -15.63 -20.29 -1.48
N LYS A 258 -16.55 -21.23 -1.33
CA LYS A 258 -16.27 -22.63 -1.05
C LYS A 258 -15.52 -23.26 -2.21
N ARG A 259 -14.48 -24.02 -1.91
CA ARG A 259 -13.74 -24.79 -2.91
C ARG A 259 -14.61 -25.88 -3.56
N ARG A 260 -14.44 -26.09 -4.86
CA ARG A 260 -15.03 -27.18 -5.65
C ARG A 260 -13.94 -28.19 -6.04
N GLY A 261 -14.06 -29.44 -5.59
CA GLY A 261 -13.03 -30.46 -5.81
C GLY A 261 -12.93 -31.00 -7.25
N ASP A 262 -13.90 -30.69 -8.11
CA ASP A 262 -14.09 -31.26 -9.44
C ASP A 262 -13.64 -30.35 -10.60
N ARG A 263 -13.13 -29.16 -10.30
CA ARG A 263 -12.80 -28.13 -11.31
C ARG A 263 -11.63 -27.25 -10.88
N GLU A 264 -11.09 -26.48 -11.83
CA GLU A 264 -10.01 -25.52 -11.55
C GLU A 264 -10.51 -24.16 -11.05
N VAL A 265 -11.71 -23.75 -11.50
CA VAL A 265 -12.30 -22.45 -11.21
C VAL A 265 -13.83 -22.54 -11.25
N HIS A 266 -14.50 -21.68 -10.47
CA HIS A 266 -15.91 -21.37 -10.66
C HIS A 266 -16.16 -19.86 -10.53
N LYS A 267 -17.23 -19.39 -11.17
CA LYS A 267 -17.63 -17.98 -11.22
C LYS A 267 -19.07 -17.74 -10.77
N GLU A 268 -19.77 -18.84 -10.52
CA GLU A 268 -21.16 -18.89 -10.07
C GLU A 268 -21.35 -20.03 -9.08
N THR A 269 -22.39 -19.92 -8.25
CA THR A 269 -22.80 -20.93 -7.29
C THR A 269 -24.31 -20.96 -7.10
N THR A 270 -24.81 -22.05 -6.54
CA THR A 270 -26.14 -22.10 -5.93
C THR A 270 -26.01 -21.73 -4.45
N GLU A 271 -26.64 -20.63 -4.05
CA GLU A 271 -26.70 -20.20 -2.66
C GLU A 271 -27.93 -20.73 -1.91
N LYS A 272 -27.97 -20.44 -0.61
CA LYS A 272 -29.14 -20.71 0.24
C LYS A 272 -30.41 -20.05 -0.34
N PRO A 273 -31.60 -20.68 -0.22
CA PRO A 273 -32.84 -20.10 -0.73
C PRO A 273 -33.07 -18.65 -0.27
N GLY A 274 -33.33 -17.76 -1.23
CA GLY A 274 -33.59 -16.33 -0.99
C GLY A 274 -32.37 -15.43 -0.85
N TRP A 275 -31.14 -15.97 -0.97
CA TRP A 275 -29.91 -15.17 -0.83
C TRP A 275 -29.47 -14.49 -2.14
N CYS A 276 -29.94 -14.98 -3.28
CA CYS A 276 -29.64 -14.40 -4.59
C CYS A 276 -30.88 -13.75 -5.18
N SER A 277 -30.82 -12.44 -5.37
CA SER A 277 -31.83 -11.69 -6.11
C SER A 277 -31.76 -11.96 -7.61
N ASP A 278 -30.56 -12.25 -8.11
CA ASP A 278 -30.24 -12.54 -9.51
C ASP A 278 -29.05 -13.51 -9.53
N PRO A 279 -29.05 -14.56 -10.37
CA PRO A 279 -27.98 -15.55 -10.41
C PRO A 279 -26.63 -14.99 -10.87
N LEU A 280 -26.61 -13.91 -11.65
CA LEU A 280 -25.39 -13.28 -12.17
C LEU A 280 -24.85 -12.18 -11.26
N LEU A 281 -25.51 -11.94 -10.12
CA LEU A 281 -25.15 -10.92 -9.15
C LEU A 281 -24.67 -11.56 -7.84
N PRO A 282 -23.89 -10.83 -7.03
CA PRO A 282 -23.53 -11.26 -5.69
C PRO A 282 -24.76 -11.58 -4.82
N PRO A 283 -24.67 -12.61 -3.95
CA PRO A 283 -23.49 -13.44 -3.72
C PRO A 283 -23.38 -14.66 -4.67
N CYS A 284 -24.33 -14.89 -5.59
CA CYS A 284 -24.33 -16.09 -6.44
C CYS A 284 -23.26 -16.08 -7.54
N ALA A 285 -22.91 -14.92 -8.06
CA ALA A 285 -21.82 -14.73 -9.02
C ALA A 285 -21.20 -13.36 -8.82
N ALA A 286 -20.14 -13.06 -9.57
CA ALA A 286 -19.45 -11.76 -9.50
C ALA A 286 -18.99 -11.36 -8.07
N PHE A 287 -18.67 -12.35 -7.24
CA PHE A 287 -18.39 -12.18 -5.81
C PHE A 287 -17.14 -12.93 -5.39
N VAL A 288 -16.29 -12.25 -4.63
CA VAL A 288 -15.22 -12.83 -3.83
C VAL A 288 -15.21 -12.10 -2.48
N GLU A 289 -14.87 -12.82 -1.42
CA GLU A 289 -14.82 -12.26 -0.07
C GLU A 289 -13.58 -11.41 0.12
N ILE A 290 -13.75 -10.34 0.89
CA ILE A 290 -12.70 -9.36 1.16
C ILE A 290 -11.49 -9.93 1.91
N MET A 291 -11.51 -11.18 2.41
CA MET A 291 -10.43 -11.76 3.21
C MET A 291 -9.15 -12.06 2.42
N ALA A 292 -9.28 -12.61 1.20
CA ALA A 292 -8.16 -13.03 0.37
C ALA A 292 -8.30 -12.62 -1.11
N PRO A 293 -8.77 -11.39 -1.44
CA PRO A 293 -8.93 -10.97 -2.81
C PRO A 293 -7.57 -10.72 -3.49
N VAL A 294 -7.59 -10.92 -4.79
CA VAL A 294 -6.53 -10.59 -5.74
C VAL A 294 -7.15 -9.77 -6.84
N PHE A 295 -6.54 -8.62 -7.13
CA PHE A 295 -7.02 -7.69 -8.14
C PHE A 295 -5.99 -7.58 -9.26
N SER A 296 -6.45 -7.49 -10.50
CA SER A 296 -5.63 -6.92 -11.56
C SER A 296 -5.38 -5.43 -11.30
N ARG A 297 -4.36 -4.88 -11.95
CA ARG A 297 -4.06 -3.45 -11.93
C ARG A 297 -5.29 -2.59 -12.28
N GLU A 298 -5.99 -2.96 -13.34
CA GLU A 298 -7.14 -2.20 -13.86
C GLU A 298 -8.34 -2.26 -12.91
N ALA A 299 -8.67 -3.45 -12.41
CA ALA A 299 -9.75 -3.61 -11.43
C ALA A 299 -9.44 -2.83 -10.14
N TRP A 300 -8.20 -2.91 -9.66
CA TRP A 300 -7.78 -2.19 -8.46
C TRP A 300 -7.91 -0.67 -8.61
N ARG A 301 -7.60 -0.10 -9.79
CA ARG A 301 -7.77 1.33 -10.05
C ARG A 301 -9.19 1.80 -9.76
N CYS A 302 -10.21 1.03 -10.16
CA CYS A 302 -11.60 1.32 -9.84
C CYS A 302 -11.92 1.05 -8.36
N VAL A 303 -11.54 -0.12 -7.83
CA VAL A 303 -11.84 -0.51 -6.44
C VAL A 303 -11.27 0.49 -5.43
N TRP A 304 -10.06 1.00 -5.67
CA TRP A 304 -9.45 2.00 -4.80
C TRP A 304 -10.30 3.28 -4.66
N HIS A 305 -10.95 3.73 -5.74
CA HIS A 305 -11.83 4.90 -5.72
C HIS A 305 -13.16 4.63 -5.01
N MET A 306 -13.60 3.36 -5.00
CA MET A 306 -14.79 2.92 -4.27
C MET A 306 -14.59 2.95 -2.74
N ILE A 307 -13.37 2.64 -2.26
CA ILE A 307 -13.07 2.63 -0.83
C ILE A 307 -13.18 4.05 -0.24
N GLN A 308 -13.97 4.18 0.83
CA GLN A 308 -14.22 5.43 1.55
C GLN A 308 -13.14 5.69 2.60
N ASN A 309 -12.77 6.96 2.81
CA ASN A 309 -11.68 7.31 3.75
C ASN A 309 -12.00 7.06 5.23
N ASP A 310 -13.29 7.13 5.58
CA ASP A 310 -13.84 7.05 6.94
C ASP A 310 -14.46 5.68 7.28
N LEU A 311 -14.78 4.85 6.28
CA LEU A 311 -15.25 3.48 6.45
C LEU A 311 -14.08 2.51 6.31
N VAL A 312 -13.53 2.07 7.44
CA VAL A 312 -12.22 1.44 7.50
C VAL A 312 -12.28 -0.08 7.48
N HIS A 313 -13.41 -0.73 7.78
CA HIS A 313 -13.50 -2.19 7.86
C HIS A 313 -13.73 -2.88 6.51
N GLY A 314 -14.29 -2.16 5.53
CA GLY A 314 -14.53 -2.65 4.18
C GLY A 314 -15.65 -3.69 4.03
N TRP A 315 -16.43 -3.96 5.09
CA TRP A 315 -17.60 -4.85 4.99
C TRP A 315 -18.60 -4.32 3.97
N GLY A 316 -19.02 -5.19 3.03
CA GLY A 316 -19.91 -4.85 1.94
C GLY A 316 -19.20 -4.42 0.65
N LEU A 317 -17.88 -4.21 0.67
CA LEU A 317 -17.11 -3.97 -0.55
C LEU A 317 -17.21 -5.16 -1.50
N ASP A 318 -17.16 -6.38 -0.96
CA ASP A 318 -17.32 -7.67 -1.64
C ASP A 318 -18.56 -7.72 -2.55
N PHE A 319 -19.69 -7.11 -2.14
CA PHE A 319 -20.90 -7.00 -2.97
C PHE A 319 -20.79 -5.95 -4.08
N ALA A 320 -19.94 -4.94 -3.91
CA ALA A 320 -19.78 -3.83 -4.83
C ALA A 320 -18.64 -4.02 -5.84
N LEU A 321 -17.71 -4.96 -5.60
CA LEU A 321 -16.57 -5.24 -6.48
C LEU A 321 -16.97 -5.46 -7.94
N ARG A 322 -18.15 -6.07 -8.18
CA ARG A 322 -18.73 -6.28 -9.52
C ARG A 322 -18.79 -5.02 -10.38
N ARG A 323 -18.85 -3.83 -9.77
CA ARG A 323 -18.97 -2.55 -10.50
C ARG A 323 -17.66 -2.11 -11.16
N CYS A 324 -16.56 -2.78 -10.86
CA CYS A 324 -15.24 -2.44 -11.37
C CYS A 324 -14.77 -3.32 -12.53
N VAL A 325 -15.63 -4.23 -13.02
CA VAL A 325 -15.27 -5.18 -14.07
C VAL A 325 -16.50 -5.50 -14.93
N GLU A 326 -16.33 -5.58 -16.26
CA GLU A 326 -17.40 -5.89 -17.21
C GLU A 326 -16.98 -7.01 -18.21
N PRO A 327 -17.78 -8.07 -18.41
CA PRO A 327 -18.91 -8.50 -17.59
C PRO A 327 -18.44 -9.15 -16.28
N ALA A 328 -19.00 -8.69 -15.15
CA ALA A 328 -18.48 -9.05 -13.83
C ALA A 328 -18.56 -10.55 -13.51
N HIS A 329 -19.66 -11.22 -13.85
CA HIS A 329 -19.88 -12.64 -13.58
C HIS A 329 -18.94 -13.56 -14.38
N GLU A 330 -18.32 -13.08 -15.45
CA GLU A 330 -17.33 -13.84 -16.23
C GLU A 330 -15.89 -13.56 -15.80
N LYS A 331 -15.64 -12.42 -15.14
CA LYS A 331 -14.27 -11.96 -14.81
C LYS A 331 -13.96 -11.94 -13.32
N ILE A 332 -14.95 -12.24 -12.50
CA ILE A 332 -14.77 -12.43 -11.05
C ILE A 332 -15.02 -13.90 -10.71
N GLY A 333 -14.09 -14.52 -9.99
CA GLY A 333 -14.22 -15.95 -9.69
C GLY A 333 -13.25 -16.50 -8.66
N VAL A 334 -13.49 -17.76 -8.31
CA VAL A 334 -12.76 -18.49 -7.29
C VAL A 334 -11.95 -19.59 -7.94
N ILE A 335 -10.64 -19.62 -7.66
CA ILE A 335 -9.73 -20.64 -8.18
C ILE A 335 -9.72 -21.81 -7.21
N ASP A 336 -10.29 -22.93 -7.60
CA ASP A 336 -10.53 -24.10 -6.75
C ASP A 336 -9.33 -25.03 -6.61
N SER A 337 -8.50 -25.09 -7.66
CA SER A 337 -7.31 -25.95 -7.66
C SER A 337 -6.16 -25.36 -6.83
N GLN A 338 -6.28 -24.11 -6.39
CA GLN A 338 -5.38 -23.43 -5.46
C GLN A 338 -6.21 -22.86 -4.31
N TRP A 339 -6.16 -23.49 -3.14
CA TRP A 339 -7.08 -23.16 -2.05
C TRP A 339 -6.36 -22.86 -0.75
N ILE A 340 -7.08 -22.21 0.15
CA ILE A 340 -6.63 -21.78 1.48
C ILE A 340 -7.63 -22.22 2.55
N ILE A 341 -7.19 -22.16 3.81
CA ILE A 341 -8.00 -22.52 4.98
C ILE A 341 -8.20 -21.26 5.83
N HIS A 342 -9.45 -20.91 6.14
CA HIS A 342 -9.71 -19.85 7.12
C HIS A 342 -9.47 -20.38 8.53
N GLN A 343 -8.43 -19.89 9.22
CA GLN A 343 -8.08 -20.40 10.55
C GLN A 343 -8.87 -19.72 11.67
N VAL A 344 -9.51 -18.57 11.40
CA VAL A 344 -10.33 -17.80 12.35
C VAL A 344 -9.54 -17.47 13.63
N ILE A 345 -8.27 -17.11 13.48
CA ILE A 345 -7.42 -16.81 14.64
C ILE A 345 -7.72 -15.38 15.10
N PRO A 346 -7.88 -15.13 16.41
CA PRO A 346 -8.09 -13.77 16.92
C PRO A 346 -7.07 -12.78 16.36
N SER A 347 -7.58 -11.77 15.67
CA SER A 347 -6.81 -10.75 14.95
C SER A 347 -7.13 -9.36 15.50
N LEU A 348 -7.00 -8.34 14.66
CA LEU A 348 -7.34 -6.94 14.95
C LEU A 348 -8.68 -6.74 15.66
N GLY A 349 -9.68 -7.60 15.46
CA GLY A 349 -10.95 -7.54 16.20
C GLY A 349 -10.78 -7.52 17.73
N SER A 350 -9.76 -8.19 18.25
CA SER A 350 -9.44 -8.20 19.68
C SER A 350 -8.80 -6.91 20.21
N GLN A 351 -8.39 -5.99 19.33
CA GLN A 351 -7.76 -4.71 19.66
C GLN A 351 -8.77 -3.57 19.89
N GLY A 352 -10.08 -3.89 19.89
CA GLY A 352 -11.13 -2.95 20.26
C GLY A 352 -11.06 -2.52 21.73
N GLU A 353 -11.96 -1.63 22.12
CA GLU A 353 -12.15 -1.24 23.52
C GLU A 353 -13.26 -2.08 24.14
N SER A 354 -13.06 -2.51 25.39
CA SER A 354 -14.13 -3.14 26.15
C SER A 354 -15.01 -2.05 26.73
N GLU A 355 -16.29 -2.07 26.38
CA GLU A 355 -17.29 -1.15 26.92
C GLU A 355 -18.40 -1.93 27.60
N SER A 356 -18.82 -1.47 28.79
CA SER A 356 -19.99 -2.02 29.50
C SER A 356 -19.98 -3.54 29.70
N GLY A 357 -18.79 -4.13 29.92
CA GLY A 357 -18.62 -5.57 30.15
C GLY A 357 -18.62 -6.44 28.88
N LYS A 358 -18.75 -5.84 27.69
CA LYS A 358 -18.60 -6.53 26.40
C LYS A 358 -17.13 -6.79 26.07
N ALA A 359 -16.88 -7.89 25.36
CA ALA A 359 -15.55 -8.19 24.87
C ALA A 359 -15.16 -7.20 23.75
N PRO A 360 -13.86 -6.83 23.62
CA PRO A 360 -13.38 -5.88 22.60
C PRO A 360 -13.86 -6.13 21.16
N TRP A 361 -13.95 -7.40 20.76
CA TRP A 361 -14.36 -7.80 19.41
C TRP A 361 -15.82 -7.49 19.10
N GLU A 362 -16.68 -7.38 20.12
CA GLU A 362 -18.09 -7.05 19.93
C GLU A 362 -18.25 -5.61 19.43
N GLY A 363 -17.53 -4.66 20.04
CA GLY A 363 -17.54 -3.26 19.60
C GLY A 363 -16.99 -3.08 18.19
N VAL A 364 -15.93 -3.82 17.83
CA VAL A 364 -15.40 -3.83 16.46
C VAL A 364 -16.45 -4.38 15.48
N ARG A 365 -17.12 -5.48 15.82
CA ARG A 365 -18.15 -6.08 14.97
C ARG A 365 -19.37 -5.17 14.79
N ASP A 366 -19.78 -4.46 15.84
CA ASP A 366 -20.88 -3.50 15.76
C ASP A 366 -20.50 -2.32 14.85
N ARG A 367 -19.24 -1.85 14.91
CA ARG A 367 -18.71 -0.87 13.96
C ARG A 367 -18.69 -1.40 12.53
N CYS A 368 -18.26 -2.64 12.29
CA CYS A 368 -18.30 -3.26 10.96
C CYS A 368 -19.71 -3.21 10.35
N LYS A 369 -20.74 -3.59 11.12
CA LYS A 369 -22.14 -3.57 10.67
C LYS A 369 -22.62 -2.14 10.38
N SER A 370 -22.26 -1.19 11.24
CA SER A 370 -22.60 0.23 11.05
C SER A 370 -21.97 0.79 9.77
N GLU A 371 -20.68 0.55 9.57
CA GLU A 371 -19.96 1.00 8.36
C GLU A 371 -20.51 0.35 7.09
N TRP A 372 -20.86 -0.94 7.13
CA TRP A 372 -21.51 -1.60 5.99
C TRP A 372 -22.84 -0.94 5.63
N SER A 373 -23.70 -0.68 6.63
CA SER A 373 -24.98 0.00 6.42
C SER A 373 -24.79 1.39 5.82
N GLN A 374 -23.79 2.15 6.30
CA GLN A 374 -23.45 3.46 5.77
C GLN A 374 -22.93 3.39 4.33
N PHE A 375 -22.07 2.41 4.01
CA PHE A 375 -21.57 2.20 2.66
C PHE A 375 -22.71 1.92 1.68
N GLN A 376 -23.61 1.00 2.03
CA GLN A 376 -24.78 0.69 1.20
C GLN A 376 -25.67 1.92 0.98
N ALA A 377 -25.94 2.69 2.03
CA ALA A 377 -26.73 3.91 1.93
C ALA A 377 -26.08 4.96 1.02
N ARG A 378 -24.76 5.17 1.14
CA ARG A 378 -24.00 6.10 0.28
C ARG A 378 -24.03 5.67 -1.18
N LEU A 379 -23.79 4.39 -1.45
CA LEU A 379 -23.79 3.86 -2.81
C LEU A 379 -25.16 3.97 -3.45
N ALA A 380 -26.24 3.59 -2.75
CA ALA A 380 -27.60 3.70 -3.24
C ALA A 380 -28.03 5.17 -3.49
N ALA A 381 -27.64 6.09 -2.60
CA ALA A 381 -27.91 7.51 -2.78
C ALA A 381 -27.18 8.09 -4.00
N ALA A 382 -25.91 7.72 -4.20
CA ALA A 382 -25.12 8.14 -5.35
C ALA A 382 -25.70 7.59 -6.67
N ASP A 383 -26.09 6.31 -6.71
CA ASP A 383 -26.75 5.70 -7.87
C ASP A 383 -28.04 6.44 -8.22
N LYS A 384 -28.88 6.72 -7.22
CA LYS A 384 -30.14 7.45 -7.42
C LYS A 384 -29.90 8.87 -7.95
N ALA A 385 -28.90 9.58 -7.41
CA ALA A 385 -28.55 10.91 -7.86
C ALA A 385 -28.08 10.91 -9.32
N TYR A 386 -27.18 9.99 -9.68
CA TYR A 386 -26.67 9.85 -11.04
C TYR A 386 -27.78 9.52 -12.06
N LEU A 387 -28.65 8.54 -11.75
CA LEU A 387 -29.76 8.17 -12.64
C LEU A 387 -30.77 9.31 -12.83
N ALA A 388 -30.98 10.14 -11.79
CA ALA A 388 -31.83 11.31 -11.89
C ALA A 388 -31.23 12.42 -12.76
N GLU A 389 -29.91 12.54 -12.85
CA GLU A 389 -29.23 13.46 -13.76
C GLU A 389 -29.25 12.96 -15.21
N VAL A 390 -28.91 11.69 -15.43
CA VAL A 390 -28.91 11.08 -16.76
C VAL A 390 -30.32 11.02 -17.37
N GLY A 391 -31.35 10.74 -16.57
CA GLY A 391 -32.74 10.72 -17.04
C GLY A 391 -33.35 12.11 -17.32
N ARG A 392 -32.61 13.20 -17.09
CA ARG A 392 -33.02 14.58 -17.39
C ARG A 392 -32.36 15.15 -18.66
N GLY A 393 -31.37 14.46 -19.22
CA GLY A 393 -30.77 14.77 -20.52
C GLY A 393 -31.43 13.96 -21.62
#